data_AF-A0AA35RX60-F1
#
_entry.id   AF-A0AA35RX60-F1
#
_cell.length_a   1.000
_cell.length_b   1.000
_cell.length_c   1.000
_cell.angle_alpha   90.00
_cell.angle_beta   90.00
_cell.angle_gamma   90.00
#
_symmetry.space_group_name_H-M   'P 1'
#
loop_
_entity.id
_entity.type
_entity.pdbx_description
1 polymer ?
#
loop_
_entity_poly.entity_id
_entity_poly.type
_entity_poly.pdbx_seq_one_letter_code
_entity_poly.pdbx_strand_id
1 'polypeptide(L)'
;MTCSVLFDFTVAVYTEAGTATTNKDYTHVSRNIPFSRDLSELVKIRIIDDDTVDHYREETFNVMLQNAPGVTQRIKPVRTPVTVVIRDNDGIGK
;
A
#
# COMPACT_ATOMS: atom_id res chain seq x y z
N MET A 1 -34.22 20.32 -4.73
CA MET A 1 -32.86 20.83 -4.48
C MET A 1 -32.07 19.70 -3.83
N THR A 2 -31.41 18.85 -4.62
CA THR A 2 -30.52 17.82 -4.06
C THR A 2 -29.25 18.54 -3.60
N CYS A 3 -29.12 18.73 -2.31
CA CYS A 3 -27.85 19.16 -1.71
C CYS A 3 -26.87 18.00 -1.90
N SER A 4 -26.06 18.04 -2.98
CA SER A 4 -24.86 17.20 -3.01
C SER A 4 -23.82 17.93 -2.18
N VAL A 5 -23.66 17.50 -0.94
CA VAL A 5 -22.41 17.79 -0.24
C VAL A 5 -21.37 16.94 -0.97
N LEU A 6 -20.58 17.57 -1.83
CA LEU A 6 -19.40 16.95 -2.43
C LEU A 6 -18.40 16.74 -1.30
N PHE A 7 -18.26 15.49 -0.86
CA PHE A 7 -17.22 15.08 0.08
C PHE A 7 -16.00 14.66 -0.73
N ASP A 8 -15.37 15.65 -1.37
CA ASP A 8 -14.20 15.43 -2.18
C ASP A 8 -12.96 15.44 -1.27
N PHE A 9 -12.29 14.30 -1.13
CA PHE A 9 -11.03 14.19 -0.40
C PHE A 9 -10.04 13.32 -1.18
N THR A 10 -8.75 13.56 -0.97
CA THR A 10 -7.70 12.78 -1.64
C THR A 10 -6.83 12.09 -0.61
N VAL A 11 -6.71 10.77 -0.76
CA VAL A 11 -5.86 9.93 0.09
C VAL A 11 -4.57 9.64 -0.64
N ALA A 12 -3.43 9.95 -0.02
CA ALA A 12 -2.15 9.44 -0.49
C ALA A 12 -1.94 8.04 0.05
N VAL A 13 -1.64 7.10 -0.84
CA VAL A 13 -1.22 5.73 -0.52
C VAL A 13 0.19 5.50 -1.01
N TYR A 14 1.04 4.92 -0.18
CA TYR A 14 2.37 4.54 -0.59
C TYR A 14 2.90 3.34 0.21
N THR A 15 3.94 2.69 -0.29
CA THR A 15 4.59 1.56 0.38
C THR A 15 5.90 1.97 1.02
N GLU A 16 6.20 1.47 2.22
CA GLU A 16 7.50 1.62 2.88
C GLU A 16 8.13 0.24 3.08
N ALA A 17 9.43 0.11 2.76
CA ALA A 17 10.15 -1.14 2.94
C ALA A 17 10.26 -1.51 4.44
N GLY A 18 10.16 -2.81 4.72
CA GLY A 18 10.51 -3.40 6.01
C GLY A 18 11.74 -4.27 5.83
N THR A 19 11.61 -5.57 6.07
CA THR A 19 12.62 -6.56 5.65
C THR A 19 12.55 -6.88 4.15
N ALA A 20 11.35 -6.80 3.55
CA ALA A 20 11.18 -6.91 2.11
C ALA A 20 11.76 -5.68 1.41
N THR A 21 12.62 -5.91 0.43
CA THR A 21 13.34 -4.92 -0.35
C THR A 21 12.55 -4.47 -1.58
N THR A 22 12.42 -3.15 -1.72
CA THR A 22 11.77 -2.53 -2.88
C THR A 22 12.44 -2.92 -4.20
N ASN A 23 11.63 -3.27 -5.19
CA ASN A 23 12.01 -3.74 -6.52
C ASN A 23 12.80 -5.06 -6.55
N LYS A 24 13.00 -5.71 -5.40
CA LYS A 24 13.46 -7.09 -5.30
C LYS A 24 12.28 -8.01 -4.96
N ASP A 25 11.56 -7.72 -3.87
CA ASP A 25 10.51 -8.60 -3.34
C ASP A 25 9.11 -8.05 -3.63
N TYR A 26 8.98 -6.72 -3.80
CA TYR A 26 7.74 -6.07 -4.24
C TYR A 26 8.00 -4.78 -5.04
N THR A 27 7.05 -4.39 -5.88
CA THR A 27 7.10 -3.09 -6.59
C THR A 27 6.53 -1.98 -5.73
N HIS A 28 7.31 -0.93 -5.48
CA HIS A 28 6.86 0.22 -4.71
C HIS A 28 5.70 0.96 -5.39
N VAL A 29 4.69 1.33 -4.61
CA VAL A 29 3.54 2.13 -5.03
C VAL A 29 3.57 3.47 -4.30
N SER A 30 3.27 4.57 -5.01
CA SER A 30 2.94 5.87 -4.42
C SER A 30 1.94 6.60 -5.31
N ARG A 31 0.75 6.91 -4.76
CA ARG A 31 -0.38 7.46 -5.52
C ARG A 31 -1.23 8.37 -4.64
N ASN A 32 -1.80 9.41 -5.26
CA ASN A 32 -2.89 10.19 -4.70
C ASN A 32 -4.21 9.72 -5.32
N ILE A 33 -5.16 9.29 -4.50
CA ILE A 33 -6.46 8.74 -4.92
C ILE A 33 -7.55 9.72 -4.52
N PRO A 34 -8.20 10.41 -5.48
CA PRO A 34 -9.34 11.27 -5.19
C PRO A 34 -10.61 10.43 -4.98
N PHE A 35 -11.35 10.75 -3.93
CA PHE A 35 -12.68 10.21 -3.65
C PHE A 35 -13.67 11.35 -3.77
N SER A 36 -14.69 11.20 -4.63
CA SER A 36 -15.76 12.18 -4.82
C SER A 36 -17.16 11.58 -4.61
N ARG A 37 -17.31 10.26 -4.79
CA ARG A 37 -18.56 9.52 -4.60
C ARG A 37 -18.32 8.11 -4.05
N ASP A 38 -17.25 7.48 -4.50
CA ASP A 38 -16.85 6.17 -3.98
C ASP A 38 -16.23 6.30 -2.59
N LEU A 39 -16.21 5.19 -1.84
CA LEU A 39 -15.63 5.12 -0.49
C LEU A 39 -14.51 4.07 -0.39
N SER A 40 -14.19 3.40 -1.49
CA SER A 40 -13.17 2.35 -1.56
C SER A 40 -12.52 2.33 -2.93
N GLU A 41 -11.22 2.03 -2.97
CA GLU A 41 -10.45 1.85 -4.20
C GLU A 41 -9.45 0.70 -4.03
N LEU A 42 -9.15 -0.01 -5.12
CA LEU A 42 -8.16 -1.08 -5.12
C LEU A 42 -6.75 -0.54 -5.39
N VAL A 43 -5.82 -0.86 -4.50
CA VAL A 43 -4.39 -0.59 -4.68
C VAL A 43 -3.68 -1.90 -5.00
N LYS A 44 -3.28 -2.08 -6.25
CA LYS A 44 -2.52 -3.26 -6.69
C LYS A 44 -1.04 -3.05 -6.41
N ILE A 45 -0.46 -3.93 -5.60
CA ILE A 45 0.98 -3.98 -5.32
C ILE A 45 1.45 -5.33 -5.85
N ARG A 46 2.48 -5.31 -6.70
CA ARG A 46 3.03 -6.53 -7.30
C ARG A 46 4.07 -7.12 -6.35
N ILE A 47 3.89 -8.40 -6.01
CA ILE A 47 4.93 -9.22 -5.38
C ILE A 47 5.80 -9.78 -6.51
N ILE A 48 7.11 -9.80 -6.27
CA ILE A 48 8.10 -10.31 -7.21
C ILE A 48 8.52 -11.68 -6.67
N ASP A 49 8.35 -12.69 -7.52
CA ASP A 49 8.75 -14.07 -7.24
C ASP A 49 10.21 -14.24 -7.71
N ASP A 50 11.00 -14.98 -6.95
CA ASP A 50 12.35 -15.39 -7.34
C ASP A 50 12.55 -16.89 -7.07
N ASP A 51 13.80 -17.37 -7.18
CA ASP A 51 14.15 -18.77 -6.93
C ASP A 51 15.17 -18.87 -5.76
N THR A 52 15.27 -17.83 -4.93
CA THR A 52 16.27 -17.72 -3.86
C THR A 52 15.63 -17.88 -2.50
N VAL A 53 16.10 -18.88 -1.74
CA VAL A 53 15.68 -19.04 -0.35
C VAL A 53 16.07 -17.80 0.44
N ASP A 54 15.07 -17.08 0.96
CA ASP A 54 15.30 -15.92 1.79
C ASP A 54 15.67 -16.34 3.23
N HIS A 55 16.66 -15.64 3.81
CA HIS A 55 17.10 -15.88 5.18
C HIS A 55 15.98 -15.70 6.21
N TYR A 56 15.02 -14.80 5.95
CA TYR A 56 13.97 -14.49 6.90
C TYR A 56 12.77 -15.45 6.81
N ARG A 57 12.61 -16.24 5.73
CA ARG A 57 11.42 -17.04 5.35
C ARG A 57 10.11 -16.25 5.21
N GLU A 58 9.97 -15.17 5.98
CA GLU A 58 8.93 -14.18 5.88
C GLU A 58 9.58 -12.80 5.84
N GLU A 59 9.24 -12.02 4.82
CA GLU A 59 9.65 -10.63 4.69
C GLU A 59 8.43 -9.71 4.81
N THR A 60 8.66 -8.45 5.18
CA THR A 60 7.57 -7.51 5.42
C THR A 60 7.79 -6.17 4.74
N PHE A 61 6.69 -5.54 4.31
CA PHE A 61 6.65 -4.13 3.98
C PHE A 61 5.35 -3.52 4.49
N ASN A 62 5.29 -2.20 4.58
CA ASN A 62 4.12 -1.47 5.06
C ASN A 62 3.40 -0.75 3.92
N VAL A 63 2.07 -0.71 4.00
CA VAL A 63 1.21 0.16 3.20
C VAL A 63 0.73 1.30 4.09
N MET A 64 0.98 2.52 3.64
CA MET A 64 0.70 3.75 4.37
C MET A 64 -0.45 4.51 3.72
N LEU A 65 -1.36 5.02 4.54
CA LEU A 65 -2.42 5.96 4.15
C LEU A 65 -2.21 7.28 4.87
N GLN A 66 -2.21 8.38 4.11
CA GLN A 66 -2.15 9.72 4.67
C GLN A 66 -2.98 10.71 3.87
N ASN A 67 -3.09 11.92 4.40
CA ASN A 67 -3.67 13.04 3.65
C ASN A 67 -2.72 13.41 2.51
N ALA A 68 -3.24 13.49 1.28
CA ALA A 68 -2.43 13.96 0.17
C ALA A 68 -1.94 15.40 0.40
N PRO A 69 -0.75 15.78 -0.10
CA PRO A 69 -0.24 17.14 0.04
C PRO A 69 -1.21 18.17 -0.56
N GLY A 70 -1.42 19.29 0.15
CA GLY A 70 -2.24 20.41 -0.36
C GLY A 70 -3.76 20.22 -0.26
N VAL A 71 -4.26 19.14 0.35
CA VAL A 71 -5.71 18.95 0.54
C VAL A 71 -6.22 19.67 1.80
N THR A 72 -7.42 20.24 1.70
CA THR A 72 -8.12 20.89 2.83
C THR A 72 -8.99 19.91 3.61
N GLN A 73 -9.70 19.01 2.92
CA GLN A 73 -10.48 17.94 3.54
C GLN A 73 -9.54 16.81 3.96
N ARG A 74 -9.50 16.50 5.27
CA ARG A 74 -8.57 15.51 5.82
C ARG A 74 -9.28 14.27 6.32
N ILE A 75 -8.67 13.12 6.06
CA ILE A 75 -8.98 11.85 6.70
C ILE A 75 -8.23 11.71 8.03
N LYS A 76 -8.79 10.89 8.92
CA LYS A 76 -8.09 10.34 10.09
C LYS A 76 -7.88 8.84 9.86
N PRO A 77 -6.73 8.43 9.30
CA PRO A 77 -6.44 7.02 9.08
C PRO A 77 -6.52 6.22 10.39
N VAL A 78 -7.24 5.09 10.39
CA VAL A 78 -7.43 4.25 11.59
C VAL A 78 -6.62 2.94 11.52
N ARG A 79 -6.24 2.51 10.31
CA ARG A 79 -5.48 1.28 10.05
C ARG A 79 -4.29 1.57 9.13
N THR A 80 -3.38 2.40 9.59
CA THR A 80 -2.11 2.69 8.91
C THR A 80 -0.99 2.71 9.96
N PRO A 81 0.17 2.05 9.73
CA PRO A 81 0.47 1.17 8.60
C PRO A 81 -0.42 -0.08 8.55
N VAL A 82 -0.61 -0.63 7.36
CA VAL A 82 -0.95 -2.04 7.16
C VAL A 82 0.34 -2.79 6.84
N THR A 83 0.73 -3.74 7.68
CA THR A 83 1.90 -4.59 7.40
C THR A 83 1.48 -5.76 6.51
N VAL A 84 2.19 -5.91 5.40
CA VAL A 84 2.07 -7.05 4.48
C VAL A 84 3.22 -8.00 4.76
N VAL A 85 2.93 -9.29 4.83
CA VAL A 85 3.92 -10.37 4.98
C VAL A 85 4.01 -11.11 3.66
N ILE A 86 5.21 -11.17 3.08
CA ILE A 86 5.56 -12.02 1.95
C ILE A 86 6.15 -13.29 2.54
N ARG A 87 5.55 -14.43 2.20
CA ARG A 87 6.06 -15.74 2.61
C ARG A 87 6.81 -16.33 1.45
N ASP A 88 8.07 -16.65 1.69
CA ASP A 88 8.90 -17.31 0.71
C ASP A 88 8.36 -18.71 0.40
N ASN A 89 8.29 -19.05 -0.88
CA ASN A 89 7.88 -20.37 -1.39
C ASN A 89 9.06 -21.21 -1.87
N ASP A 90 10.28 -20.72 -1.72
CA ASP A 90 11.45 -21.39 -2.24
C ASP A 90 12.06 -22.35 -1.21
N GLY A 91 12.54 -23.48 -1.72
CA GLY A 91 13.15 -24.53 -0.94
C GLY A 91 14.64 -24.63 -1.23
N ILE A 92 15.43 -25.09 -0.25
CA ILE A 92 16.84 -25.40 -0.49
C ILE A 92 16.92 -26.50 -1.54
N GLY A 93 17.47 -26.19 -2.73
CA GLY A 93 17.73 -27.16 -3.79
C GLY A 93 16.63 -27.32 -4.85
N LYS A 94 15.79 -26.30 -5.04
CA LYS A 94 15.07 -26.09 -6.30
C LYS A 94 16.00 -25.48 -7.35
#